data_AF-A0A9D7WQG5-F1
#
_entry.id   AF-A0A9D7WQG5-F1
#
_cell.length_a   1.000
_cell.length_b   1.000
_cell.length_c   1.000
_cell.angle_alpha   90.00
_cell.angle_beta   90.00
_cell.angle_gamma   90.00
#
_symmetry.space_group_name_H-M   'P 1'
#
loop_
_entity.id
_entity.type
_entity.pdbx_description
1 polymer ?
#
loop_
_entity_poly.entity_id
_entity_poly.type
_entity_poly.pdbx_seq_one_letter_code
_entity_poly.pdbx_strand_id
1 'polypeptide(L)'
;MTKTIIPFIFLFLLIFNCKSQSIGDYYQGGVVFYLDSFGGGLIVDIVDIPNPNPMVNTSLDSLLSRWGNYSTHVPGTSSPSIGSGIINTQNFITFYNLGNFAVHQCVNSNNQGFNDWYLPSKNELEEIFTHRVLIDSVAFNNGGHLFDDFAPLYPYWSSTESPSTTDFRYSYAVYPSNFTVLRGKILEYKVRAVRSFTLNTGIKQLNNREKQIIKIVNIMGQECQKQLNKILLYIYDDGSIEKKMFIK
;
A
#
# COMPACT_ATOMS: atom_id res chain seq x y z
N MET A 1 41.00 -42.75 -30.03
CA MET A 1 39.92 -41.76 -30.28
C MET A 1 39.37 -41.30 -28.94
N THR A 2 39.91 -40.21 -28.39
CA THR A 2 39.48 -39.62 -27.14
C THR A 2 38.27 -38.71 -27.40
N LYS A 3 37.10 -39.07 -26.87
CA LYS A 3 35.89 -38.26 -26.96
C LYS A 3 35.93 -37.18 -25.88
N THR A 4 36.11 -35.93 -26.30
CA THR A 4 36.03 -34.76 -25.44
C THR A 4 34.57 -34.44 -25.17
N ILE A 5 34.15 -34.50 -23.90
CA ILE A 5 32.79 -34.11 -23.47
C ILE A 5 32.86 -32.64 -23.08
N ILE A 6 32.15 -31.78 -23.81
CA ILE A 6 32.02 -30.35 -23.53
C ILE A 6 30.76 -30.19 -22.66
N PRO A 7 30.86 -29.70 -21.41
CA PRO A 7 29.67 -29.47 -20.60
C PRO A 7 28.98 -28.20 -21.10
N PHE A 8 27.79 -28.37 -21.68
CA PHE A 8 26.92 -27.27 -22.08
C PHE A 8 26.29 -26.70 -20.82
N ILE A 9 26.84 -25.61 -20.29
CA ILE A 9 26.26 -24.88 -19.17
C ILE A 9 24.97 -24.22 -19.67
N PHE A 10 23.83 -24.79 -19.27
CA PHE A 10 22.52 -24.21 -19.51
C PHE A 10 22.34 -23.02 -18.56
N LEU A 11 22.68 -21.82 -19.03
CA LEU A 11 22.44 -20.57 -18.30
C LEU A 11 20.92 -20.32 -18.29
N PHE A 12 20.26 -20.73 -17.21
CA PHE A 12 18.86 -20.41 -16.97
C PHE A 12 18.77 -18.92 -16.63
N LEU A 13 18.51 -18.09 -17.65
CA LEU A 13 18.15 -16.69 -17.44
C LEU A 13 16.81 -16.67 -16.69
N LEU A 14 16.85 -16.50 -15.36
CA LEU A 14 15.69 -16.05 -14.60
C LEU A 14 15.36 -14.64 -15.12
N ILE A 15 14.42 -14.57 -16.06
CA ILE A 15 13.77 -13.31 -16.42
C ILE A 15 12.97 -12.92 -15.18
N PHE A 16 13.59 -12.16 -14.27
CA PHE A 16 12.83 -11.40 -13.30
C PHE A 16 12.03 -10.39 -14.12
N ASN A 17 10.76 -10.70 -14.35
CA ASN A 17 9.77 -9.75 -14.80
C ASN A 17 9.58 -8.74 -13.66
N CYS A 18 10.54 -7.85 -13.48
CA CYS A 18 10.41 -6.68 -12.64
C CYS A 18 9.52 -5.70 -13.41
N LYS A 19 8.21 -5.96 -13.42
CA LYS A 19 7.26 -4.97 -13.88
C LYS A 19 7.30 -3.84 -12.86
N SER A 20 7.85 -2.70 -13.26
CA SER A 20 7.64 -1.45 -12.53
C SER A 20 6.14 -1.17 -12.55
N GLN A 21 5.57 -0.97 -11.37
CA GLN A 21 4.18 -0.59 -11.24
C GLN A 21 3.97 0.78 -11.89
N SER A 22 2.86 0.95 -12.61
CA SER A 22 2.45 2.20 -13.25
C SER A 22 1.09 2.66 -12.72
N ILE A 23 0.80 3.95 -12.85
CA ILE A 23 -0.52 4.49 -12.56
C ILE A 23 -1.54 3.86 -13.53
N GLY A 24 -2.66 3.38 -13.00
CA GLY A 24 -3.71 2.66 -13.73
C GLY A 24 -3.57 1.15 -13.77
N ASP A 25 -2.47 0.58 -13.29
CA ASP A 25 -2.33 -0.86 -13.24
C ASP A 25 -3.27 -1.47 -12.17
N TYR A 26 -3.94 -2.56 -12.52
CA TYR A 26 -4.67 -3.38 -11.55
C TYR A 26 -3.68 -4.22 -10.75
N TYR A 27 -3.59 -3.96 -9.45
CA TYR A 27 -2.59 -4.58 -8.57
C TYR A 27 -3.13 -4.73 -7.15
N GLN A 28 -2.91 -5.92 -6.59
CA GLN A 28 -3.33 -6.28 -5.23
C GLN A 28 -4.78 -5.86 -4.91
N GLY A 29 -5.69 -6.21 -5.81
CA GLY A 29 -7.12 -6.03 -5.63
C GLY A 29 -7.67 -4.67 -6.05
N GLY A 30 -6.84 -3.68 -6.35
CA GLY A 30 -7.32 -2.35 -6.73
C GLY A 30 -6.55 -1.73 -7.88
N VAL A 31 -6.78 -0.44 -8.12
CA VAL A 31 -6.08 0.33 -9.16
C VAL A 31 -5.04 1.23 -8.53
N VAL A 32 -3.81 1.20 -9.04
CA VAL A 32 -2.75 2.11 -8.58
C VAL A 32 -3.04 3.53 -9.07
N PHE A 33 -3.14 4.48 -8.15
CA PHE A 33 -3.40 5.89 -8.48
C PHE A 33 -2.25 6.83 -8.09
N TYR A 34 -1.31 6.35 -7.27
CA TYR A 34 -0.15 7.11 -6.84
C TYR A 34 1.07 6.20 -6.68
N LEU A 35 2.25 6.71 -7.02
CA LEU A 35 3.54 6.06 -6.84
C LEU A 35 4.47 6.98 -6.07
N ASP A 36 5.18 6.44 -5.09
CA ASP A 36 6.21 7.17 -4.37
C ASP A 36 7.60 6.99 -5.01
N SER A 37 8.57 7.80 -4.59
CA SER A 37 9.96 7.74 -5.07
C SER A 37 10.74 6.51 -4.57
N PHE A 38 10.17 5.71 -3.66
CA PHE A 38 10.80 4.57 -3.02
C PHE A 38 10.31 3.22 -3.57
N GLY A 39 9.45 3.24 -4.60
CA GLY A 39 8.88 2.04 -5.21
C GLY A 39 7.66 1.49 -4.48
N GLY A 40 7.05 2.26 -3.58
CA GLY A 40 5.71 2.04 -3.07
C GLY A 40 4.68 2.88 -3.82
N GLY A 41 3.46 2.87 -3.29
CA GLY A 41 2.36 3.64 -3.85
C GLY A 41 1.05 3.39 -3.14
N LEU A 42 -0.01 3.94 -3.72
CA LEU A 42 -1.37 3.81 -3.21
C LEU A 42 -2.27 3.16 -4.25
N ILE A 43 -3.16 2.32 -3.75
CA ILE A 43 -4.16 1.56 -4.49
C ILE A 43 -5.53 2.00 -4.01
N VAL A 44 -6.46 2.24 -4.94
CA VAL A 44 -7.87 2.46 -4.65
C VAL A 44 -8.67 1.19 -4.93
N ASP A 45 -9.67 0.90 -4.10
CA ASP A 45 -10.61 -0.20 -4.34
C ASP A 45 -11.31 -0.03 -5.71
N ILE A 46 -11.82 -1.11 -6.28
CA ILE A 46 -12.60 -1.09 -7.53
C ILE A 46 -14.10 -0.94 -7.30
N VAL A 47 -14.55 -1.00 -6.05
CA VAL A 47 -15.95 -0.84 -5.65
C VAL A 47 -16.10 0.17 -4.51
N ASP A 48 -17.24 0.85 -4.47
CA ASP A 48 -17.64 1.64 -3.31
C ASP A 48 -17.99 0.71 -2.14
N ILE A 49 -17.66 1.15 -0.92
CA ILE A 49 -17.89 0.36 0.27
C ILE A 49 -19.33 0.55 0.75
N PRO A 50 -20.13 -0.52 0.89
CA PRO A 50 -21.49 -0.41 1.39
C PRO A 50 -21.54 -0.07 2.87
N ASN A 51 -22.63 0.57 3.27
CA ASN A 51 -23.00 0.78 4.66
C ASN A 51 -24.01 -0.33 5.07
N PRO A 52 -23.62 -1.29 5.92
CA PRO A 52 -24.51 -2.38 6.31
C PRO A 52 -25.62 -1.94 7.27
N ASN A 53 -25.50 -0.76 7.90
CA ASN A 53 -26.44 -0.27 8.90
C ASN A 53 -26.83 1.20 8.62
N PRO A 54 -27.47 1.53 7.48
CA PRO A 54 -27.84 2.90 7.16
C PRO A 54 -28.83 3.47 8.18
N MET A 55 -28.75 4.79 8.44
CA MET A 55 -29.63 5.43 9.44
C MET A 55 -31.09 5.52 8.97
N VAL A 56 -31.30 5.61 7.66
CA VAL A 56 -32.60 5.56 7.01
C VAL A 56 -32.55 4.43 5.99
N ASN A 57 -33.63 3.66 5.87
CA ASN A 57 -33.70 2.52 4.95
C ASN A 57 -34.34 2.98 3.63
N THR A 58 -33.67 3.86 2.88
CA THR A 58 -34.02 4.13 1.47
C THR A 58 -33.08 3.38 0.53
N SER A 59 -33.52 3.15 -0.71
CA SER A 59 -32.76 2.39 -1.72
C SER A 59 -31.44 3.05 -2.16
N LEU A 60 -31.19 4.33 -1.80
CA LEU A 60 -29.91 4.99 -2.03
C LEU A 60 -28.92 4.80 -0.88
N ASP A 61 -29.38 4.40 0.31
CA ASP A 61 -28.62 4.55 1.57
C ASP A 61 -27.62 3.41 1.83
N SER A 62 -27.74 2.27 1.15
CA SER A 62 -26.83 1.13 1.39
C SER A 62 -25.39 1.36 0.92
N LEU A 63 -25.11 2.46 0.21
CA LEU A 63 -23.77 2.86 -0.24
C LEU A 63 -23.31 4.21 0.35
N LEU A 64 -24.10 4.79 1.26
CA LEU A 64 -23.83 6.11 1.81
C LEU A 64 -23.54 6.01 3.30
N SER A 65 -22.49 6.69 3.74
CA SER A 65 -22.05 6.69 5.14
C SER A 65 -21.89 8.12 5.65
N ARG A 66 -22.15 8.30 6.94
CA ARG A 66 -21.81 9.53 7.64
C ARG A 66 -20.31 9.60 7.93
N TRP A 67 -19.75 10.80 7.94
CA TRP A 67 -18.35 10.97 8.35
C TRP A 67 -18.18 10.80 9.86
N GLY A 68 -19.13 11.33 10.65
CA GLY A 68 -19.05 11.32 12.11
C GLY A 68 -20.28 11.92 12.78
N ASN A 69 -20.16 12.19 14.09
CA ASN A 69 -21.20 12.90 14.84
C ASN A 69 -21.22 14.40 14.57
N TYR A 70 -22.36 15.01 14.90
CA TYR A 70 -22.53 16.45 14.83
C TYR A 70 -21.54 17.17 15.75
N SER A 71 -20.91 18.24 15.25
CA SER A 71 -20.01 19.13 16.01
C SER A 71 -18.92 18.44 16.84
N THR A 72 -18.46 17.25 16.46
CA THR A 72 -17.46 16.51 17.24
C THR A 72 -16.10 16.61 16.57
N HIS A 73 -15.13 17.21 17.25
CA HIS A 73 -13.73 17.24 16.81
C HIS A 73 -13.10 15.86 16.96
N VAL A 74 -12.45 15.38 15.90
CA VAL A 74 -11.66 14.13 15.92
C VAL A 74 -10.17 14.49 15.82
N PRO A 75 -9.43 14.46 16.95
CA PRO A 75 -8.03 14.91 16.98
C PRO A 75 -7.16 14.16 15.99
N GLY A 76 -6.23 14.87 15.34
CA GLY A 76 -5.24 14.26 14.44
C GLY A 76 -5.77 13.83 13.08
N THR A 77 -6.96 14.30 12.67
CA THR A 77 -7.57 13.96 11.36
C THR A 77 -7.58 15.11 10.35
N SER A 78 -6.89 16.22 10.64
CA SER A 78 -6.91 17.43 9.80
C SER A 78 -5.85 17.47 8.70
N SER A 79 -4.97 16.46 8.60
CA SER A 79 -3.91 16.44 7.57
C SER A 79 -4.49 16.08 6.20
N PRO A 80 -4.35 16.93 5.17
CA PRO A 80 -4.86 16.64 3.84
C PRO A 80 -3.89 15.86 2.96
N SER A 81 -2.61 15.77 3.33
CA SER A 81 -1.52 15.34 2.43
C SER A 81 -1.67 13.92 1.91
N ILE A 82 -1.03 13.64 0.77
CA ILE A 82 -0.85 12.27 0.28
C ILE A 82 -0.06 11.47 1.32
N GLY A 83 -0.50 10.26 1.63
CA GLY A 83 0.02 9.40 2.70
C GLY A 83 -0.60 9.67 4.08
N SER A 84 -1.42 10.71 4.25
CA SER A 84 -2.06 11.00 5.54
C SER A 84 -3.36 10.23 5.79
N GLY A 85 -3.96 9.59 4.78
CA GLY A 85 -5.24 8.89 4.94
C GLY A 85 -5.19 7.80 5.99
N ILE A 86 -4.08 7.06 6.04
CA ILE A 86 -3.84 5.99 7.02
C ILE A 86 -3.76 6.55 8.45
N ILE A 87 -3.04 7.66 8.67
CA ILE A 87 -2.88 8.28 9.99
C ILE A 87 -4.20 8.89 10.45
N ASN A 88 -4.90 9.61 9.58
CA ASN A 88 -6.22 10.17 9.87
C ASN A 88 -7.22 9.07 10.24
N THR A 89 -7.24 7.99 9.46
CA THR A 89 -8.10 6.82 9.72
C THR A 89 -7.77 6.18 11.07
N GLN A 90 -6.48 5.99 11.38
CA GLN A 90 -6.04 5.44 12.66
C GLN A 90 -6.45 6.30 13.85
N ASN A 91 -6.29 7.62 13.74
CA ASN A 91 -6.70 8.56 14.78
C ASN A 91 -8.22 8.56 14.96
N PHE A 92 -8.96 8.46 13.86
CA PHE A 92 -10.42 8.37 13.89
C PHE A 92 -10.90 7.12 14.63
N ILE A 93 -10.38 5.94 14.32
CA ILE A 93 -10.78 4.70 15.02
C ILE A 93 -10.32 4.68 16.48
N THR A 94 -9.22 5.37 16.81
CA THR A 94 -8.80 5.54 18.21
C THR A 94 -9.80 6.37 19.00
N PHE A 95 -10.39 7.40 18.36
CA PHE A 95 -11.41 8.26 18.97
C PHE A 95 -12.80 7.59 18.97
N TYR A 96 -13.23 7.04 17.83
CA TYR A 96 -14.45 6.25 17.67
C TYR A 96 -14.11 4.77 17.59
N ASN A 97 -13.87 4.15 18.74
CA ASN A 97 -13.46 2.74 18.82
C ASN A 97 -14.48 1.78 18.17
N LEU A 98 -15.77 2.13 18.22
CA LEU A 98 -16.85 1.44 17.53
C LEU A 98 -17.78 2.47 16.90
N GLY A 99 -18.41 2.12 15.78
CA GLY A 99 -19.32 3.02 15.08
C GLY A 99 -19.76 2.49 13.72
N ASN A 100 -20.60 3.29 13.07
CA ASN A 100 -21.07 3.05 11.72
C ASN A 100 -20.84 4.30 10.86
N PHE A 101 -19.56 4.68 10.73
CA PHE A 101 -19.13 5.83 9.94
C PHE A 101 -18.33 5.39 8.71
N ALA A 102 -18.08 6.32 7.80
CA ALA A 102 -17.30 6.10 6.58
C ALA A 102 -15.95 5.41 6.85
N VAL A 103 -15.26 5.84 7.92
CA VAL A 103 -14.00 5.22 8.34
C VAL A 103 -14.19 3.77 8.76
N HIS A 104 -15.24 3.45 9.54
CA HIS A 104 -15.55 2.08 9.95
C HIS A 104 -15.84 1.17 8.77
N GLN A 105 -16.48 1.68 7.71
CA GLN A 105 -16.71 0.87 6.51
C GLN A 105 -15.40 0.49 5.83
N CYS A 106 -14.45 1.43 5.69
CA CYS A 106 -13.15 1.12 5.08
C CYS A 106 -12.35 0.11 5.91
N VAL A 107 -12.17 0.34 7.21
CA VAL A 107 -11.29 -0.49 8.06
C VAL A 107 -11.84 -1.90 8.31
N ASN A 108 -13.16 -2.09 8.21
CA ASN A 108 -13.79 -3.40 8.34
C ASN A 108 -13.94 -4.12 6.99
N SER A 109 -13.60 -3.46 5.87
CA SER A 109 -13.69 -4.06 4.55
C SER A 109 -12.67 -5.18 4.39
N ASN A 110 -13.15 -6.29 3.79
CA ASN A 110 -12.30 -7.41 3.35
C ASN A 110 -12.33 -7.54 1.81
N ASN A 111 -12.70 -6.46 1.12
CA ASN A 111 -12.84 -6.45 -0.33
C ASN A 111 -11.56 -6.94 -1.00
N GLN A 112 -11.74 -7.72 -2.08
CA GLN A 112 -10.66 -8.23 -2.90
C GLN A 112 -9.63 -9.10 -2.13
N GLY A 113 -10.00 -9.59 -0.93
CA GLY A 113 -9.15 -10.42 -0.09
C GLY A 113 -8.15 -9.66 0.80
N PHE A 114 -8.30 -8.33 0.94
CA PHE A 114 -7.42 -7.47 1.74
C PHE A 114 -8.17 -6.78 2.86
N ASN A 115 -7.49 -6.55 4.00
CA ASN A 115 -8.08 -6.05 5.24
C ASN A 115 -7.32 -4.82 5.82
N ASP A 116 -6.46 -4.21 5.02
CA ASP A 116 -5.64 -3.03 5.34
C ASP A 116 -6.16 -1.77 4.62
N TRP A 117 -7.46 -1.77 4.30
CA TRP A 117 -8.18 -0.66 3.67
C TRP A 117 -8.41 0.48 4.67
N TYR A 118 -8.22 1.72 4.21
CA TYR A 118 -8.47 2.94 4.99
C TYR A 118 -9.19 4.01 4.15
N LEU A 119 -9.74 5.02 4.82
CA LEU A 119 -10.41 6.14 4.14
C LEU A 119 -9.34 7.12 3.61
N PRO A 120 -9.36 7.51 2.33
CA PRO A 120 -8.33 8.37 1.75
C PRO A 120 -8.33 9.76 2.35
N SER A 121 -7.17 10.41 2.46
CA SER A 121 -7.08 11.84 2.77
C SER A 121 -7.66 12.68 1.63
N LYS A 122 -7.89 13.97 1.90
CA LYS A 122 -8.39 14.93 0.90
C LYS A 122 -7.55 14.90 -0.38
N ASN A 123 -6.22 14.99 -0.28
CA ASN A 123 -5.36 15.03 -1.47
C ASN A 123 -5.22 13.65 -2.12
N GLU A 124 -5.29 12.55 -1.37
CA GLU A 124 -5.35 11.20 -1.98
C GLU A 124 -6.61 11.04 -2.84
N LEU A 125 -7.74 11.55 -2.35
CA LEU A 125 -9.01 11.48 -3.09
C LEU A 125 -9.03 12.42 -4.32
N GLU A 126 -8.42 13.60 -4.23
CA GLU A 126 -8.19 14.48 -5.40
C GLU A 126 -7.26 13.82 -6.44
N GLU A 127 -6.24 13.09 -5.99
CA GLU A 127 -5.33 12.34 -6.87
C GLU A 127 -6.05 11.19 -7.60
N ILE A 128 -6.94 10.48 -6.90
CA ILE A 128 -7.83 9.47 -7.50
C ILE A 128 -8.65 10.11 -8.62
N PHE A 129 -9.29 11.26 -8.38
CA PHE A 129 -10.15 11.87 -9.39
C PHE A 129 -9.39 12.54 -10.54
N THR A 130 -8.12 12.87 -10.35
CA THR A 130 -7.23 13.27 -11.44
C THR A 130 -7.01 12.12 -12.43
N HIS A 131 -6.99 10.88 -11.94
CA HIS A 131 -6.85 9.66 -12.75
C HIS A 131 -8.17 8.92 -12.98
N ARG A 132 -9.32 9.57 -12.75
CA ARG A 132 -10.66 8.94 -12.73
C ARG A 132 -10.93 8.06 -13.94
N VAL A 133 -10.72 8.59 -15.15
CA VAL A 133 -11.06 7.89 -16.40
C VAL A 133 -10.32 6.55 -16.52
N LEU A 134 -9.05 6.53 -16.11
CA LEU A 134 -8.23 5.32 -16.12
C LEU A 134 -8.69 4.33 -15.05
N ILE A 135 -8.94 4.83 -13.83
CA ILE A 135 -9.43 4.03 -12.71
C ILE A 135 -10.79 3.42 -13.01
N ASP A 136 -11.75 4.18 -13.54
CA ASP A 136 -13.08 3.74 -13.93
C ASP A 136 -13.00 2.59 -14.96
N SER A 137 -12.19 2.76 -16.01
CA SER A 137 -11.97 1.74 -17.04
C SER A 137 -11.39 0.45 -16.46
N VAL A 138 -10.37 0.57 -15.61
CA VAL A 138 -9.68 -0.59 -15.02
C VAL A 138 -10.56 -1.29 -13.98
N ALA A 139 -11.26 -0.53 -13.13
CA ALA A 139 -12.21 -1.06 -12.15
C ALA A 139 -13.31 -1.86 -12.84
N PHE A 140 -13.95 -1.29 -13.87
CA PHE A 140 -15.00 -1.96 -14.63
C PHE A 140 -14.51 -3.27 -15.27
N ASN A 141 -13.34 -3.25 -15.90
CA ASN A 141 -12.75 -4.44 -16.51
C ASN A 141 -12.37 -5.55 -15.51
N ASN A 142 -12.25 -5.21 -14.23
CA ASN A 142 -11.93 -6.16 -13.15
C ASN A 142 -13.15 -6.48 -12.25
N GLY A 143 -14.37 -6.23 -12.74
CA GLY A 143 -15.61 -6.60 -12.05
C GLY A 143 -16.07 -5.60 -10.98
N GLY A 144 -15.46 -4.43 -10.93
CA GLY A 144 -15.89 -3.29 -10.12
C GLY A 144 -16.89 -2.39 -10.85
N HIS A 145 -16.98 -1.15 -10.42
CA HIS A 145 -17.93 -0.18 -10.97
C HIS A 145 -17.36 1.24 -11.00
N LEU A 146 -17.95 2.09 -11.85
CA LEU A 146 -17.52 3.48 -12.03
C LEU A 146 -17.91 4.33 -10.82
N PHE A 147 -17.21 5.43 -10.62
CA PHE A 147 -17.53 6.39 -9.55
C PHE A 147 -18.90 7.06 -9.68
N ASP A 148 -19.51 7.06 -10.87
CA ASP A 148 -20.82 7.67 -11.14
C ASP A 148 -21.95 6.65 -11.37
N ASP A 149 -21.68 5.34 -11.25
CA ASP A 149 -22.71 4.29 -11.38
C ASP A 149 -23.79 4.40 -10.28
N PHE A 150 -23.40 4.84 -9.09
CA PHE A 150 -24.30 5.04 -7.95
C PHE A 150 -24.18 6.45 -7.39
N ALA A 151 -25.34 7.05 -7.06
CA ALA A 151 -25.46 8.42 -6.55
C ALA A 151 -24.52 9.40 -7.30
N PRO A 152 -24.70 9.60 -8.62
CA PRO A 152 -23.75 10.33 -9.48
C PRO A 152 -23.53 11.79 -9.05
N LEU A 153 -24.50 12.37 -8.35
CA LEU A 153 -24.45 13.75 -7.85
C LEU A 153 -23.88 13.86 -6.43
N TYR A 154 -23.37 12.78 -5.86
CA TYR A 154 -22.86 12.74 -4.50
C TYR A 154 -21.32 12.73 -4.50
N PRO A 155 -20.68 13.50 -3.60
CA PRO A 155 -19.24 13.44 -3.43
C PRO A 155 -18.83 12.17 -2.66
N TYR A 156 -17.52 11.98 -2.55
CA TYR A 156 -16.87 10.97 -1.73
C TYR A 156 -16.29 11.60 -0.47
N TRP A 157 -16.43 10.93 0.67
CA TRP A 157 -15.79 11.36 1.90
C TRP A 157 -14.27 11.17 1.82
N SER A 158 -13.53 12.16 2.33
CA SER A 158 -12.15 11.96 2.73
C SER A 158 -12.04 11.77 4.25
N SER A 159 -10.92 11.23 4.73
CA SER A 159 -10.60 11.13 6.15
C SER A 159 -10.23 12.47 6.77
N THR A 160 -10.14 13.54 5.98
CA THR A 160 -9.62 14.83 6.42
C THR A 160 -10.73 15.70 6.99
N GLU A 161 -10.70 15.91 8.30
CA GLU A 161 -11.58 16.86 8.98
C GLU A 161 -11.25 18.30 8.57
N SER A 162 -12.25 19.20 8.64
CA SER A 162 -12.02 20.64 8.52
C SER A 162 -10.88 21.08 9.46
N PRO A 163 -9.91 21.88 9.00
CA PRO A 163 -8.82 22.38 9.83
C PRO A 163 -9.28 23.50 10.78
N SER A 164 -10.57 23.86 10.75
CA SER A 164 -11.14 24.88 11.62
C SER A 164 -10.95 24.51 13.08
N THR A 165 -10.46 25.45 13.87
CA THR A 165 -10.30 25.31 15.32
C THR A 165 -11.56 25.68 16.10
N THR A 166 -12.59 26.20 15.42
CA THR A 166 -13.83 26.69 16.03
C THR A 166 -15.09 26.05 15.45
N ASP A 167 -15.00 25.35 14.33
CA ASP A 167 -16.14 24.70 13.67
C ASP A 167 -15.81 23.26 13.23
N PHE A 168 -16.21 22.32 14.08
CA PHE A 168 -16.01 20.89 13.88
C PHE A 168 -17.22 20.20 13.25
N ARG A 169 -18.14 20.94 12.64
CA ARG A 169 -19.33 20.35 11.97
C ARG A 169 -18.99 19.72 10.63
N TYR A 170 -17.86 20.10 10.04
CA TYR A 170 -17.55 19.81 8.66
C TYR A 170 -16.34 18.90 8.47
N SER A 171 -16.37 18.13 7.39
CA SER A 171 -15.24 17.35 6.87
C SER A 171 -15.14 17.57 5.35
N TYR A 172 -13.98 17.27 4.77
CA TYR A 172 -13.79 17.38 3.33
C TYR A 172 -14.41 16.21 2.59
N ALA A 173 -15.18 16.54 1.55
CA ALA A 173 -15.67 15.62 0.55
C ALA A 173 -15.24 16.11 -0.84
N VAL A 174 -15.04 15.19 -1.78
CA VAL A 174 -14.55 15.50 -3.13
C VAL A 174 -15.47 14.86 -4.16
N TYR A 175 -15.89 15.64 -5.15
CA TYR A 175 -16.70 15.15 -6.26
C TYR A 175 -15.82 14.45 -7.31
N PRO A 176 -16.38 13.47 -8.07
CA PRO A 176 -15.68 12.86 -9.20
C PRO A 176 -15.20 13.86 -10.28
N SER A 177 -15.79 15.05 -10.34
CA SER A 177 -15.32 16.18 -11.16
C SER A 177 -14.09 16.90 -10.59
N ASN A 178 -13.44 16.32 -9.59
CA ASN A 178 -12.32 16.88 -8.82
C ASN A 178 -12.64 18.23 -8.14
N PHE A 179 -13.89 18.41 -7.71
CA PHE A 179 -14.32 19.59 -6.97
C PHE A 179 -14.42 19.29 -5.48
N THR A 180 -13.64 20.00 -4.67
CA THR A 180 -13.54 19.77 -3.23
C THR A 180 -14.44 20.71 -2.45
N VAL A 181 -15.10 20.17 -1.42
CA VAL A 181 -16.07 20.90 -0.60
C VAL A 181 -15.98 20.51 0.86
N LEU A 182 -16.44 21.39 1.75
CA LEU A 182 -16.78 21.05 3.12
C LEU A 182 -18.24 20.60 3.18
N ARG A 183 -18.49 19.53 3.94
CA ARG A 183 -19.82 18.97 4.14
C ARG A 183 -20.05 18.59 5.59
N GLY A 184 -21.31 18.74 6.03
CA GLY A 184 -21.69 18.40 7.39
C GLY A 184 -21.45 16.92 7.66
N LYS A 185 -20.77 16.60 8.77
CA LYS A 185 -20.41 15.22 9.13
C LYS A 185 -21.58 14.26 9.28
N ILE A 186 -22.77 14.82 9.51
CA ILE A 186 -24.02 14.08 9.66
C ILE A 186 -24.67 13.70 8.34
N LEU A 187 -24.20 14.25 7.21
CA LEU A 187 -24.69 13.90 5.88
C LEU A 187 -24.07 12.58 5.42
N GLU A 188 -24.79 11.88 4.56
CA GLU A 188 -24.41 10.56 4.05
C GLU A 188 -23.86 10.69 2.63
N TYR A 189 -22.61 10.25 2.43
CA TYR A 189 -21.92 10.30 1.13
C TYR A 189 -21.16 9.01 0.87
N LYS A 190 -20.68 8.88 -0.37
CA LYS A 190 -20.01 7.68 -0.87
C LYS A 190 -18.64 7.50 -0.24
N VAL A 191 -18.20 6.26 -0.22
CA VAL A 191 -16.92 5.84 0.34
C VAL A 191 -16.28 4.87 -0.63
N ARG A 192 -15.01 5.11 -0.97
CA ARG A 192 -14.16 4.14 -1.66
C ARG A 192 -12.83 4.10 -0.93
N ALA A 193 -12.42 2.90 -0.53
CA ALA A 193 -11.26 2.73 0.31
C ALA A 193 -9.96 2.78 -0.51
N VAL A 194 -8.87 3.08 0.18
CA VAL A 194 -7.52 3.03 -0.36
C VAL A 194 -6.64 2.18 0.55
N ARG A 195 -5.52 1.70 0.00
CA ARG A 195 -4.48 1.01 0.75
C ARG A 195 -3.11 1.36 0.19
N SER A 196 -2.08 1.21 1.02
CA SER A 196 -0.69 1.42 0.62
C SER A 196 -0.03 0.11 0.27
N PHE A 197 0.90 0.14 -0.68
CA PHE A 197 1.81 -0.97 -0.92
C PHE A 197 3.26 -0.48 -0.93
N THR A 198 4.18 -1.40 -0.69
CA THR A 198 5.61 -1.17 -0.87
C THR A 198 6.15 -2.34 -1.68
N LEU A 199 6.83 -2.06 -2.78
CA LEU A 199 7.57 -3.12 -3.46
C LEU A 199 8.81 -3.44 -2.62
N ASN A 200 8.90 -4.69 -2.15
CA ASN A 200 10.16 -5.21 -1.63
C ASN A 200 11.11 -5.47 -2.81
N THR A 201 11.59 -4.40 -3.46
CA THR A 201 12.69 -4.46 -4.42
C THR A 201 14.03 -4.66 -3.72
N GLY A 202 14.07 -4.57 -2.39
CA GLY A 202 15.18 -5.08 -1.60
C GLY A 202 15.20 -6.61 -1.67
N ILE A 203 16.28 -7.17 -2.23
CA ILE A 203 16.63 -8.58 -2.05
C ILE A 203 16.61 -8.83 -0.53
N LYS A 204 15.54 -9.43 0.00
CA LYS A 204 15.64 -10.13 1.27
C LYS A 204 16.56 -11.30 0.99
N GLN A 205 17.84 -11.12 1.29
CA GLN A 205 18.77 -12.23 1.35
C GLN A 205 18.28 -13.11 2.51
N LEU A 206 17.38 -14.05 2.20
CA LEU A 206 17.01 -15.15 3.07
C LEU A 206 18.22 -16.10 3.11
N ASN A 207 19.35 -15.62 3.64
CA ASN A 207 20.45 -16.49 4.03
C ASN A 207 20.06 -17.17 5.34
N ASN A 208 19.07 -18.06 5.27
CA ASN A 208 18.75 -18.99 6.35
C ASN A 208 19.55 -20.30 6.20
N ARG A 209 20.66 -20.25 5.46
CA ARG A 209 21.63 -21.34 5.37
C ARG A 209 22.93 -20.84 6.00
N GLU A 210 23.45 -21.58 6.96
CA GLU A 210 24.80 -21.34 7.47
C GLU A 210 25.77 -21.41 6.29
N LYS A 211 26.52 -20.32 6.08
CA LYS A 211 27.51 -20.24 5.01
C LYS A 211 28.58 -21.32 5.17
N GLN A 212 28.89 -22.02 4.09
CA GLN A 212 29.87 -23.11 4.07
C GLN A 212 31.20 -22.60 3.54
N ILE A 213 32.30 -23.01 4.18
CA ILE A 213 33.65 -22.64 3.73
C ILE A 213 33.95 -23.40 2.43
N ILE A 214 34.23 -22.66 1.36
CA ILE A 214 34.74 -23.21 0.10
C ILE A 214 36.26 -23.33 0.16
N LYS A 215 36.95 -22.29 0.65
CA LYS A 215 38.40 -22.21 0.54
C LYS A 215 39.03 -21.37 1.64
N ILE A 216 40.24 -21.75 2.04
CA ILE A 216 41.10 -20.97 2.93
C ILE A 216 42.36 -20.61 2.16
N VAL A 217 42.68 -19.32 2.11
CA VAL A 217 43.90 -18.84 1.45
C VAL A 217 44.73 -17.98 2.39
N ASN A 218 46.05 -18.00 2.19
CA ASN A 218 46.96 -17.07 2.84
C ASN A 218 46.88 -15.68 2.19
N ILE A 219 47.57 -14.69 2.78
CA ILE A 219 47.64 -13.33 2.25
C ILE A 219 48.25 -13.24 0.83
N MET A 220 48.94 -14.28 0.37
CA MET A 220 49.52 -14.39 -0.97
C MET A 220 48.56 -15.07 -1.96
N GLY A 221 47.32 -15.35 -1.55
CA GLY A 221 46.29 -15.98 -2.39
C GLY A 221 46.50 -17.48 -2.61
N GLN A 222 47.45 -18.12 -1.91
CA GLN A 222 47.68 -19.55 -2.02
C GLN A 222 46.77 -20.32 -1.06
N GLU A 223 46.21 -21.41 -1.55
CA GLU A 223 45.39 -22.31 -0.74
C GLU A 223 46.19 -22.96 0.38
N CYS A 224 45.64 -22.94 1.58
CA CYS A 224 46.29 -23.51 2.74
C CYS A 224 45.26 -24.04 3.74
N GLN A 225 45.70 -24.92 4.64
CA GLN A 225 44.89 -25.35 5.77
C GLN A 225 44.94 -24.32 6.91
N LYS A 226 44.05 -24.47 7.91
CA LYS A 226 44.02 -23.63 9.10
C LYS A 226 45.39 -23.62 9.81
N GLN A 227 45.95 -22.43 10.01
CA GLN A 227 47.24 -22.20 10.66
C GLN A 227 47.08 -21.19 11.80
N LEU A 228 47.76 -21.45 12.92
CA LEU A 228 47.81 -20.54 14.07
C LEU A 228 48.79 -19.39 13.80
N ASN A 229 48.56 -18.26 14.47
CA ASN A 229 49.34 -17.01 14.40
C ASN A 229 49.55 -16.48 12.97
N LYS A 230 48.65 -16.84 12.04
CA LYS A 230 48.66 -16.36 10.66
C LYS A 230 47.29 -15.83 10.27
N ILE A 231 47.30 -14.76 9.49
CA ILE A 231 46.11 -14.18 8.89
C ILE A 231 45.71 -15.04 7.69
N LEU A 232 44.46 -15.49 7.70
CA LEU A 232 43.86 -16.33 6.67
C LEU A 232 42.57 -15.71 6.17
N LEU A 233 42.28 -15.88 4.89
CA LEU A 233 41.03 -15.46 4.26
C LEU A 233 40.17 -16.70 4.03
N TYR A 234 38.98 -16.71 4.64
CA TYR A 234 37.97 -17.75 4.52
C TYR A 234 36.96 -17.30 3.47
N ILE A 235 36.87 -18.04 2.38
CA ILE A 235 35.96 -17.78 1.27
C ILE A 235 34.77 -18.72 1.42
N TYR A 236 33.57 -18.18 1.39
CA TYR A 236 32.32 -18.92 1.59
C TYR A 236 31.54 -19.10 0.28
N ASP A 237 30.57 -20.02 0.30
CA ASP A 237 29.68 -20.35 -0.81
C ASP A 237 28.70 -19.24 -1.20
N ASP A 238 28.42 -18.32 -0.29
CA ASP A 238 27.66 -17.10 -0.55
C ASP A 238 28.52 -15.98 -1.18
N GLY A 239 29.81 -16.24 -1.47
CA GLY A 239 30.75 -15.26 -2.02
C GLY A 239 31.33 -14.29 -0.98
N SER A 240 30.95 -14.40 0.29
CA SER A 240 31.55 -13.60 1.35
C SER A 240 32.98 -14.06 1.66
N ILE A 241 33.81 -13.12 2.14
CA ILE A 241 35.19 -13.39 2.57
C ILE A 241 35.38 -12.87 3.99
N GLU A 242 35.86 -13.74 4.89
CA GLU A 242 36.24 -13.35 6.25
C GLU A 242 37.74 -13.46 6.48
N LYS A 243 38.31 -12.42 7.09
CA LYS A 243 39.69 -12.41 7.57
C LYS A 243 39.73 -12.95 9.01
N LYS A 244 40.43 -14.07 9.23
CA LYS A 244 40.57 -14.69 10.56
C LYS A 244 42.04 -14.92 10.91
N MET A 245 42.36 -14.77 12.20
CA MET A 245 43.64 -15.17 12.78
C MET A 245 43.37 -15.93 14.07
N PHE A 246 43.88 -17.15 14.16
CA PHE A 246 43.75 -17.97 15.36
C PHE A 246 45.04 -17.89 16.15
N ILE A 247 44.99 -17.38 17.37
CA ILE A 247 46.17 -17.27 18.24
C ILE A 247 46.32 -18.56 19.05
N LYS A 248 47.56 -19.00 19.29
CA LYS A 248 47.84 -20.15 20.18
C LYS A 248 47.72 -19.74 21.64
#